data_AF-A0A2V6BK22-F1
#
_entry.id   AF-A0A2V6BK22-F1
#
_cell.length_a   1.000
_cell.length_b   1.000
_cell.length_c   1.000
_cell.angle_alpha   90.00
_cell.angle_beta   90.00
_cell.angle_gamma   90.00
#
_symmetry.space_group_name_H-M   'P 1'
#
loop_
_entity.id
_entity.type
_entity.pdbx_description
1 polymer ?
#
loop_
_entity_poly.entity_id
_entity_poly.type
_entity_poly.pdbx_seq_one_letter_code
_entity_poly.pdbx_strand_id
1 'polypeptide(L)'
;MKKDASTSGPTARRDRSSVVPLKGEIDLHVSPSVTASLNAMIEKKPRRLVVDLSDVTYIDSAGLAALIQAMQKVEAYGGKFLLAGLQETVRSIFEISRLDQVFQIFPDVDDALAN
;
A
#
# COMPACT_ATOMS: atom_id res chain seq x y z
N MET A 1 1.27 -15.28 -40.80
CA MET A 1 0.71 -14.03 -40.23
C MET A 1 1.38 -13.79 -38.88
N LYS A 2 2.40 -12.91 -38.80
CA LYS A 2 2.31 -11.46 -38.54
C LYS A 2 1.47 -11.13 -37.29
N LYS A 3 2.12 -10.82 -36.17
CA LYS A 3 2.39 -9.47 -35.64
C LYS A 3 2.79 -9.58 -34.17
N ASP A 4 3.56 -8.74 -33.51
CA ASP A 4 4.56 -7.70 -33.79
C ASP A 4 5.16 -7.46 -32.38
N ALA A 5 6.44 -7.15 -32.29
CA ALA A 5 7.11 -6.82 -31.05
C ALA A 5 6.52 -5.54 -30.41
N SER A 6 6.40 -5.54 -29.07
CA SER A 6 6.45 -4.32 -28.28
C SER A 6 7.45 -4.49 -27.14
N THR A 7 8.57 -3.83 -27.33
CA THR A 7 9.70 -3.61 -26.43
C THR A 7 9.25 -3.00 -25.10
N SER A 8 9.82 -3.41 -23.98
CA SER A 8 9.73 -2.67 -22.71
C SER A 8 10.98 -2.86 -21.86
N GLY A 9 12.01 -2.05 -22.16
CA GLY A 9 13.08 -1.55 -21.27
C GLY A 9 13.85 -2.53 -20.37
N PRO A 10 15.00 -2.09 -19.80
CA PRO A 10 15.58 -2.84 -18.68
C PRO A 10 14.59 -2.70 -17.53
N THR A 11 13.80 -3.74 -17.24
CA THR A 11 12.99 -3.77 -16.02
C THR A 11 13.95 -3.73 -14.86
N ALA A 12 14.22 -2.52 -14.35
CA ALA A 12 14.80 -2.31 -13.04
C ALA A 12 14.11 -3.32 -12.14
N ARG A 13 14.90 -4.15 -11.47
CA ARG A 13 14.43 -5.15 -10.52
C ARG A 13 13.67 -4.37 -9.45
N ARG A 14 12.38 -4.09 -9.67
CA ARG A 14 11.56 -3.29 -8.78
C ARG A 14 11.58 -4.07 -7.48
N ASP A 15 12.15 -3.46 -6.46
CA ASP A 15 12.42 -4.10 -5.19
C ASP A 15 11.09 -4.36 -4.48
N ARG A 16 10.44 -5.46 -4.85
CA ARG A 16 9.18 -5.93 -4.23
C ARG A 16 9.37 -6.33 -2.77
N SER A 17 10.60 -6.27 -2.26
CA SER A 17 10.91 -6.55 -0.86
C SER A 17 10.20 -5.57 0.08
N SER A 18 9.77 -4.42 -0.42
CA SER A 18 9.07 -3.39 0.36
C SER A 18 7.56 -3.31 0.08
N VAL A 19 6.97 -4.36 -0.49
CA VAL A 19 5.51 -4.47 -0.72
C VAL A 19 4.88 -5.34 0.35
N VAL A 20 3.80 -4.86 0.96
CA VAL A 20 3.02 -5.59 1.97
C VAL A 20 1.60 -5.81 1.43
N PRO A 21 1.26 -7.03 0.98
CA PRO A 21 -0.09 -7.34 0.55
C PRO A 21 -1.01 -7.54 1.75
N LEU A 22 -2.13 -6.82 1.74
CA LEU A 22 -3.24 -7.00 2.66
C LEU A 22 -4.41 -7.64 1.90
N LYS A 23 -5.21 -8.43 2.61
CA LYS A 23 -6.31 -9.17 2.02
C LYS A 23 -7.48 -9.30 2.99
N GLY A 24 -8.68 -9.39 2.44
CA GLY A 24 -9.93 -9.56 3.19
C GLY A 24 -10.35 -8.28 3.90
N GLU A 25 -10.91 -8.44 5.10
CA GLU A 25 -11.44 -7.34 5.90
C GLU A 25 -10.36 -6.85 6.88
N ILE A 26 -10.08 -5.54 6.86
CA ILE A 26 -9.15 -4.91 7.80
C ILE A 26 -9.96 -4.25 8.91
N ASP A 27 -10.29 -5.05 9.91
CA ASP A 27 -11.09 -4.66 11.08
C ASP A 27 -10.28 -4.74 12.39
N LEU A 28 -10.91 -4.43 13.52
CA LEU A 28 -10.30 -4.57 14.86
C LEU A 28 -9.68 -5.95 15.16
N HIS A 29 -10.13 -7.04 14.53
CA HIS A 29 -9.61 -8.39 14.76
C HIS A 29 -8.38 -8.69 13.91
N VAL A 30 -8.34 -8.18 12.68
CA VAL A 30 -7.25 -8.41 11.73
C VAL A 30 -6.13 -7.36 11.87
N SER A 31 -6.49 -6.16 12.34
CA SER A 31 -5.59 -5.01 12.56
C SER A 31 -4.33 -5.33 13.37
N PRO A 32 -4.33 -6.14 14.44
CA PRO A 32 -3.12 -6.45 15.20
C PRO A 32 -2.08 -7.24 14.38
N SER A 33 -2.52 -8.21 13.57
CA SER A 33 -1.63 -9.02 12.73
C SER A 33 -1.05 -8.21 11.57
N VAL A 34 -1.89 -7.36 10.96
CA VAL A 34 -1.49 -6.40 9.92
C VAL A 34 -0.48 -5.40 10.48
N THR A 35 -0.76 -4.84 11.66
CA THR A 35 0.13 -3.89 12.36
C THR A 35 1.47 -4.53 12.71
N ALA A 36 1.49 -5.78 13.18
CA ALA A 36 2.73 -6.50 13.45
C ALA A 36 3.58 -6.69 12.19
N SER A 37 2.94 -7.09 11.08
CA SER A 37 3.60 -7.27 9.78
C SER A 37 4.17 -5.96 9.24
N LEU A 38 3.38 -4.87 9.32
CA LEU A 38 3.84 -3.53 8.95
C LEU A 38 5.01 -3.10 9.84
N ASN A 39 4.91 -3.26 11.16
CA ASN A 39 5.99 -2.88 12.08
C ASN A 39 7.31 -3.64 11.76
N ALA A 40 7.25 -4.96 11.52
CA ALA A 40 8.44 -5.75 11.17
C ALA A 40 9.10 -5.29 9.86
N MET A 41 8.30 -4.76 8.92
CA MET A 41 8.82 -4.16 7.70
C MET A 41 9.39 -2.76 7.95
N ILE A 42 8.70 -1.94 8.75
CA ILE A 42 9.11 -0.59 9.17
C ILE A 42 10.45 -0.63 9.93
N GLU A 43 10.69 -1.66 10.75
CA GLU A 43 11.96 -1.86 11.47
C GLU A 43 13.17 -2.01 10.54
N LYS A 44 12.97 -2.54 9.34
CA LYS A 44 14.01 -2.61 8.30
C LYS A 44 14.31 -1.24 7.68
N LYS A 45 13.53 -0.20 8.03
CA LYS A 45 13.60 1.17 7.52
C LYS A 45 13.68 1.22 5.99
N PRO A 46 12.73 0.59 5.27
CA PRO A 46 12.72 0.64 3.82
C PRO A 46 12.53 2.09 3.36
N ARG A 47 13.25 2.52 2.33
CA ARG A 47 13.08 3.87 1.77
C ARG A 47 11.66 4.13 1.27
N ARG A 48 10.96 3.09 0.87
CA ARG A 48 9.58 3.11 0.38
C ARG A 48 8.87 1.87 0.88
N LEU A 49 7.67 2.00 1.44
CA LEU A 49 6.82 0.90 1.85
C LEU A 49 5.50 1.02 1.07
N VAL A 50 5.21 0.02 0.25
CA VAL A 50 3.97 -0.05 -0.53
C VAL A 50 3.02 -1.01 0.16
N VAL A 51 1.82 -0.57 0.48
CA VAL A 51 0.75 -1.44 0.98
C VAL A 51 -0.20 -1.73 -0.18
N ASP A 52 -0.28 -3.00 -0.55
CA ASP A 52 -1.17 -3.47 -1.61
C ASP A 52 -2.53 -3.83 -1.01
N LEU A 53 -3.54 -3.07 -1.39
CA LEU A 53 -4.94 -3.18 -0.95
C LEU A 53 -5.84 -3.84 -2.01
N SER A 54 -5.25 -4.41 -3.07
CA SER A 54 -5.99 -5.01 -4.20
C SER A 54 -6.97 -6.11 -3.76
N ASP A 55 -6.63 -6.86 -2.72
CA ASP A 55 -7.47 -7.93 -2.16
C ASP A 55 -8.22 -7.51 -0.88
N VAL A 56 -8.21 -6.22 -0.53
CA VAL A 56 -8.93 -5.70 0.65
C VAL A 56 -10.36 -5.32 0.25
N THR A 57 -11.32 -6.01 0.85
CA THR A 57 -12.75 -5.83 0.54
C THR A 57 -13.43 -4.80 1.45
N TYR A 58 -12.87 -4.55 2.64
CA TYR A 58 -13.43 -3.63 3.61
C TYR A 58 -12.37 -3.14 4.61
N ILE A 59 -12.54 -1.91 5.13
CA ILE A 59 -11.69 -1.34 6.18
C ILE A 59 -12.55 -0.51 7.14
N ASP A 60 -12.37 -0.70 8.45
CA ASP A 60 -13.03 0.10 9.49
C ASP A 60 -12.13 1.23 10.01
N SER A 61 -12.63 1.97 11.01
CA SER A 61 -11.87 3.06 11.65
C SER A 61 -10.57 2.60 12.31
N ALA A 62 -10.50 1.36 12.80
CA ALA A 62 -9.30 0.80 13.41
C ALA A 62 -8.25 0.43 12.37
N GLY A 63 -8.67 -0.16 11.25
CA GLY A 63 -7.81 -0.43 10.11
C GLY A 63 -7.22 0.86 9.53
N LEU A 64 -8.05 1.90 9.36
CA LEU A 64 -7.57 3.22 8.93
C LEU A 64 -6.56 3.82 9.92
N ALA A 65 -6.85 3.75 11.23
CA ALA A 65 -5.93 4.23 12.25
C ALA A 65 -4.60 3.48 12.24
N ALA A 66 -4.60 2.17 11.97
CA ALA A 66 -3.40 1.37 11.83
C ALA A 66 -2.55 1.80 10.62
N LEU A 67 -3.19 2.08 9.47
CA LEU A 67 -2.50 2.60 8.28
C LEU A 67 -1.89 3.99 8.53
N ILE A 68 -2.61 4.89 9.21
CA ILE A 68 -2.11 6.22 9.57
C ILE A 68 -0.89 6.11 10.49
N GLN A 69 -0.95 5.25 11.51
CA GLN A 69 0.18 5.02 12.42
C GLN A 69 1.39 4.44 11.68
N ALA A 70 1.18 3.51 10.75
CA ALA A 70 2.24 2.95 9.93
C ALA A 70 2.89 4.03 9.04
N MET A 71 2.09 4.87 8.38
CA MET A 71 2.55 6.01 7.59
C MET A 71 3.43 6.94 8.43
N GLN A 72 2.94 7.40 9.58
CA GLN A 72 3.69 8.28 10.47
C GLN A 72 5.04 7.68 10.90
N LYS A 73 5.09 6.37 11.20
CA LYS A 73 6.35 5.69 11.54
C LYS A 73 7.31 5.63 10.36
N VAL A 74 6.81 5.42 9.14
CA VAL A 74 7.62 5.40 7.92
C VAL A 74 8.21 6.78 7.63
N GLU A 75 7.37 7.80 7.69
CA GLU A 75 7.76 9.18 7.45
C GLU A 75 8.71 9.72 8.53
N ALA A 76 8.58 9.26 9.78
CA ALA A 76 9.46 9.67 10.88
C ALA A 76 10.94 9.34 10.66
N TYR A 77 11.27 8.34 9.83
CA TYR A 77 12.65 8.07 9.41
C TYR A 77 12.95 8.51 7.97
N GLY A 78 12.05 9.24 7.33
CA GLY A 78 12.19 9.76 5.96
C GLY A 78 11.91 8.74 4.86
N GLY A 79 11.23 7.63 5.17
CA GLY A 79 10.69 6.72 4.17
C GLY A 79 9.41 7.27 3.54
N LYS A 80 9.00 6.71 2.40
CA LYS A 80 7.68 6.98 1.79
C LYS A 80 6.72 5.84 2.09
N PHE A 81 5.49 6.18 2.46
CA PHE A 81 4.41 5.21 2.62
C PHE A 81 3.38 5.40 1.50
N LEU A 82 3.18 4.36 0.71
CA LEU A 82 2.38 4.41 -0.51
C LEU A 82 1.29 3.34 -0.43
N LEU A 83 0.09 3.66 -0.89
CA LEU A 83 -1.01 2.71 -1.02
C LEU A 83 -1.23 2.36 -2.49
N ALA A 84 -1.58 1.12 -2.77
CA ALA A 84 -1.85 0.63 -4.13
C ALA A 84 -3.14 -0.19 -4.16
N GLY A 85 -3.85 -0.17 -5.29
CA GLY A 85 -4.90 -1.16 -5.56
C GLY A 85 -6.19 -0.99 -4.73
N LEU A 86 -6.57 0.22 -4.33
CA LEU A 86 -7.82 0.40 -3.59
C LEU A 86 -9.02 -0.04 -4.43
N GLN A 87 -9.77 -1.03 -3.91
CA GLN A 87 -11.09 -1.38 -4.43
C GLN A 87 -12.10 -0.24 -4.21
N GLU A 88 -13.19 -0.24 -4.98
CA GLU A 88 -14.20 0.83 -4.97
C GLU A 88 -14.75 1.11 -3.56
N THR A 89 -15.11 0.06 -2.81
CA THR A 89 -15.62 0.20 -1.43
C THR A 89 -14.61 0.85 -0.50
N VAL A 90 -13.35 0.43 -0.55
CA VAL A 90 -12.26 0.99 0.27
C VAL A 90 -11.98 2.43 -0.15
N ARG A 91 -11.95 2.71 -1.46
CA ARG A 91 -11.77 4.06 -2.01
C ARG A 91 -12.85 5.02 -1.51
N SER A 92 -14.13 4.64 -1.56
CA SER A 92 -15.20 5.50 -1.05
C SER A 92 -15.03 5.82 0.43
N ILE A 93 -14.57 4.87 1.24
CA ILE A 93 -14.29 5.10 2.66
C ILE A 93 -13.15 6.13 2.83
N PHE A 94 -12.09 6.02 2.03
CA PHE A 94 -10.97 6.98 2.03
C PHE A 94 -11.42 8.38 1.61
N GLU A 95 -12.25 8.50 0.58
CA GLU A 95 -12.78 9.78 0.09
C GLU A 95 -13.72 10.44 1.11
N ILE A 96 -14.64 9.67 1.72
CA ILE A 96 -15.55 10.17 2.76
C ILE A 96 -14.76 10.67 3.98
N SER A 97 -13.71 9.94 4.35
CA SER A 97 -12.82 10.29 5.47
C SER A 97 -11.75 11.34 5.11
N ARG A 98 -11.70 11.78 3.84
CA ARG A 98 -10.68 12.69 3.28
C ARG A 98 -9.23 12.20 3.46
N LEU A 99 -9.07 10.89 3.59
CA LEU A 99 -7.75 10.25 3.71
C LEU A 99 -7.06 10.12 2.35
N ASP A 100 -7.80 10.26 1.24
CA ASP A 100 -7.24 10.38 -0.11
C ASP A 100 -6.26 11.56 -0.26
N GLN A 101 -6.40 12.60 0.58
CA GLN A 101 -5.49 13.75 0.60
C GLN A 101 -4.27 13.55 1.50
N VAL A 102 -4.33 12.55 2.38
CA VAL A 102 -3.27 12.23 3.35
C VAL A 102 -2.33 11.19 2.77
N PHE A 103 -2.88 10.17 2.11
CA PHE A 103 -2.11 9.07 1.53
C PHE A 103 -1.75 9.32 0.07
N GLN A 104 -0.53 8.91 -0.32
CA GLN A 104 -0.21 8.76 -1.72
C GLN A 104 -0.79 7.44 -2.23
N ILE A 105 -1.84 7.53 -3.03
CA ILE A 105 -2.60 6.38 -3.54
C ILE A 105 -2.33 6.19 -5.03
N PHE A 106 -2.01 4.96 -5.42
CA PHE A 106 -1.73 4.54 -6.79
C PHE A 106 -2.74 3.48 -7.24
N PRO A 107 -2.99 3.37 -8.56
CA PRO A 107 -3.90 2.36 -9.10
C PRO A 107 -3.41 0.94 -8.85
N ASP A 108 -2.10 0.70 -8.93
CA ASP A 108 -1.49 -0.60 -8.66
C ASP A 108 -0.08 -0.49 -8.07
N VAL A 109 0.48 -1.65 -7.68
CA VAL A 109 1.78 -1.75 -7.02
C VAL A 109 2.93 -1.30 -7.93
N ASP A 110 2.81 -1.49 -9.25
CA ASP A 110 3.86 -1.13 -10.20
C ASP A 110 4.00 0.39 -10.32
N ASP A 111 2.86 1.10 -10.38
CA ASP A 111 2.80 2.56 -10.33
C ASP A 111 3.33 3.12 -9.00
N ALA A 112 2.98 2.49 -7.88
CA ALA A 112 3.51 2.88 -6.57
C ALA A 112 5.05 2.72 -6.50
N LEU A 113 5.58 1.62 -7.03
CA LEU A 113 7.03 1.36 -7.04
C LEU A 113 7.81 2.27 -8.01
N ALA A 114 7.13 2.94 -8.94
CA ALA A 114 7.74 3.89 -9.87
C ALA A 114 7.98 5.29 -9.25
N ASN A 115 7.45 5.59 -8.06
CA ASN A 115 7.51 6.91 -7.37
C ASN A 115 8.44 6.94 -6.14
#